data_AF-A0A8B8WD78-F1
#
_entry.id   AF-A0A8B8WD78-F1
#
_cell.length_a   1.000
_cell.length_b   1.000
_cell.length_c   1.000
_cell.angle_alpha   90.00
_cell.angle_beta   90.00
_cell.angle_gamma   90.00
#
_symmetry.space_group_name_H-M   'P 1'
#
loop_
_entity.id
_entity.type
_entity.pdbx_description
1 polymer ?
#
loop_
_entity_poly.entity_id
_entity_poly.type
_entity_poly.pdbx_seq_one_letter_code
_entity_poly.pdbx_strand_id
1 'polypeptide(L)'
;MARLRSGVEAILPPNAHELAHDRLHVSITNTETRENCLVSSFPSREDLVKVLLASSFVPVYAGLKPVEYKGRKWVDGGFTNSLPLLPVGRTVTISPFSGRMDISPQGKGQLDFYVTITEQDILLSMANLVRLHHALFPPSKTIMESLYHRGFDDAIKFLLKESWFEYNA
;
A
#
# COMPACT_ATOMS: atom_id res chain seq x y z
N MET A 1 8.23 -15.34 -1.93
CA MET A 1 7.67 -15.41 -0.55
C MET A 1 8.67 -15.71 0.55
N ALA A 2 9.52 -16.75 0.48
CA ALA A 2 10.45 -17.06 1.59
C ALA A 2 11.38 -15.90 1.98
N ARG A 3 11.97 -15.21 0.99
CA ARG A 3 12.82 -14.03 1.23
C ARG A 3 12.07 -12.88 1.93
N LEU A 4 10.84 -12.61 1.52
CA LEU A 4 9.99 -11.58 2.14
C LEU A 4 9.69 -11.95 3.59
N ARG A 5 9.32 -13.22 3.84
CA ARG A 5 9.08 -13.75 5.19
C ARG A 5 10.30 -13.54 6.08
N SER A 6 11.49 -13.98 5.64
CA SER A 6 12.73 -13.80 6.39
C SER A 6 13.03 -12.33 6.68
N GLY A 7 12.80 -11.42 5.72
CA GLY A 7 13.01 -9.98 5.92
C GLY A 7 12.04 -9.39 6.95
N VAL A 8 10.75 -9.70 6.84
CA VAL A 8 9.71 -9.27 7.80
C VAL A 8 10.04 -9.82 9.20
N GLU A 9 10.39 -11.09 9.31
CA GLU A 9 10.76 -11.71 10.59
C GLU A 9 12.06 -11.16 11.18
N ALA A 10 12.99 -10.66 10.36
CA ALA A 10 14.22 -10.05 10.84
C ALA A 10 14.01 -8.63 11.40
N ILE A 11 13.07 -7.87 10.82
CA ILE A 11 12.86 -6.45 11.15
C ILE A 11 11.82 -6.28 12.26
N LEU A 12 10.78 -7.12 12.28
CA LEU A 12 9.68 -6.96 13.24
C LEU A 12 10.10 -7.41 14.65
N PRO A 13 9.81 -6.61 15.69
CA PRO A 13 10.06 -7.03 17.07
C PRO A 13 9.19 -8.25 17.46
N PRO A 14 9.55 -8.96 18.55
CA PRO A 14 8.78 -10.11 19.02
C PRO A 14 7.30 -9.81 19.33
N ASN A 15 7.00 -8.63 19.87
CA ASN A 15 5.65 -8.18 20.22
C ASN A 15 4.97 -7.34 19.13
N ALA A 16 5.44 -7.40 17.87
CA ALA A 16 4.88 -6.59 16.78
C ALA A 16 3.36 -6.72 16.61
N HIS A 17 2.82 -7.93 16.82
CA HIS A 17 1.38 -8.21 16.74
C HIS A 17 0.54 -7.48 17.80
N GLU A 18 1.09 -7.30 19.00
CA GLU A 18 0.47 -6.51 20.08
C GLU A 18 0.50 -5.03 19.73
N LEU A 19 1.66 -4.53 19.26
CA LEU A 19 1.83 -3.12 18.88
C LEU A 19 0.95 -2.70 17.70
N ALA A 20 0.66 -3.65 16.80
CA ALA A 20 -0.15 -3.46 15.60
C ALA A 20 -1.65 -3.63 15.85
N HIS A 21 -2.05 -4.28 16.95
CA HIS A 21 -3.45 -4.57 17.26
C HIS A 21 -4.28 -3.28 17.28
N ASP A 22 -5.36 -3.25 16.49
CA ASP A 22 -6.27 -2.11 16.29
C ASP A 22 -5.62 -0.81 15.77
N ARG A 23 -4.31 -0.81 15.51
CA ARG A 23 -3.55 0.34 15.00
C ARG A 23 -3.13 0.16 13.54
N LEU A 24 -2.90 -1.06 13.11
CA LEU A 24 -2.60 -1.44 11.74
C LEU A 24 -3.83 -2.10 11.12
N HIS A 25 -4.20 -1.68 9.92
CA HIS A 25 -5.27 -2.27 9.14
C HIS A 25 -4.70 -2.77 7.82
N VAL A 26 -4.74 -4.09 7.58
CA VAL A 26 -4.14 -4.72 6.40
C VAL A 26 -5.22 -5.28 5.49
N SER A 27 -5.26 -4.77 4.26
CA SER A 27 -6.20 -5.20 3.23
C SER A 27 -5.70 -6.49 2.57
N ILE A 28 -6.55 -7.52 2.50
CA ILE A 28 -6.28 -8.78 1.80
C ILE A 28 -7.49 -9.19 0.97
N THR A 29 -7.25 -9.78 -0.19
CA THR A 29 -8.30 -10.23 -1.12
C THR A 29 -8.48 -11.74 -1.00
N ASN A 30 -9.72 -12.20 -0.76
CA ASN A 30 -10.05 -13.62 -0.76
C ASN A 30 -10.02 -14.16 -2.19
N THR A 31 -9.28 -15.25 -2.45
CA THR A 31 -9.16 -15.77 -3.83
C THR A 31 -10.42 -16.44 -4.37
N GLU A 32 -11.28 -16.95 -3.48
CA GLU A 32 -12.48 -17.70 -3.85
C GLU A 32 -13.68 -16.76 -3.98
N THR A 33 -13.96 -15.93 -2.97
CA THR A 33 -15.10 -15.01 -2.97
C THR A 33 -14.81 -13.69 -3.68
N ARG A 34 -13.52 -13.35 -3.88
CA ARG A 34 -13.06 -12.04 -4.39
C ARG A 34 -13.47 -10.85 -3.52
N GLU A 35 -13.83 -11.12 -2.27
CA GLU A 35 -14.16 -10.07 -1.30
C GLU A 35 -12.91 -9.60 -0.57
N ASN A 36 -12.97 -8.35 -0.12
CA ASN A 36 -11.93 -7.76 0.73
C ASN A 36 -12.09 -8.21 2.19
N CYS A 37 -10.97 -8.34 2.90
CA CYS A 37 -10.94 -8.38 4.35
C CYS A 37 -9.89 -7.38 4.84
N LEU A 38 -10.30 -6.48 5.74
CA LEU A 38 -9.41 -5.53 6.40
C LEU A 38 -9.09 -6.07 7.80
N VAL A 39 -7.91 -6.67 7.95
CA VAL A 39 -7.49 -7.31 9.21
C VAL A 39 -6.79 -6.29 10.11
N SER A 40 -7.30 -6.11 11.33
CA SER A 40 -6.70 -5.25 12.36
C SER A 40 -6.30 -5.95 13.65
N SER A 41 -6.71 -7.21 13.82
CA SER A 41 -6.49 -7.99 15.04
C SER A 41 -5.55 -9.16 14.76
N PHE A 42 -4.45 -9.22 15.51
CA PHE A 42 -3.36 -10.18 15.33
C PHE A 42 -3.13 -10.98 16.62
N PRO A 43 -3.66 -12.22 16.74
CA PRO A 43 -3.50 -13.04 17.95
C PRO A 43 -2.07 -13.47 18.25
N SER A 44 -1.20 -13.50 17.23
CA SER A 44 0.20 -13.86 17.36
C SER A 44 1.07 -13.12 16.35
N ARG A 45 2.39 -13.12 16.58
CA ARG A 45 3.37 -12.62 15.60
C ARG A 45 3.26 -13.36 14.27
N GLU A 46 2.97 -14.66 14.28
CA GLU A 46 2.79 -15.45 13.07
C GLU A 46 1.56 -15.02 12.29
N ASP A 47 0.45 -14.70 12.97
CA ASP A 47 -0.75 -14.17 12.32
C ASP A 47 -0.45 -12.85 11.59
N LEU A 48 0.24 -11.91 12.26
CA LEU A 48 0.66 -10.66 11.63
C LEU A 48 1.54 -10.92 10.40
N VAL A 49 2.55 -11.78 10.51
CA VAL A 49 3.45 -12.12 9.40
C VAL A 49 2.67 -12.73 8.24
N LYS A 50 1.75 -13.68 8.48
CA LYS A 50 0.92 -14.28 7.42
C LYS A 50 0.05 -13.25 6.72
N VAL A 51 -0.58 -12.34 7.46
CA VAL A 51 -1.44 -11.30 6.89
C VAL A 51 -0.61 -10.33 6.04
N LEU A 52 0.58 -9.92 6.49
CA LEU A 52 1.50 -9.09 5.69
C LEU A 52 1.95 -9.80 4.42
N LEU A 53 2.27 -11.09 4.51
CA LEU A 53 2.64 -11.91 3.35
C LEU A 53 1.48 -12.04 2.36
N ALA A 54 0.25 -12.23 2.84
CA ALA A 54 -0.94 -12.28 2.00
C ALA A 54 -1.14 -10.94 1.28
N SER A 55 -1.07 -9.83 2.01
CA SER A 55 -1.25 -8.48 1.46
C SER A 55 -0.17 -8.09 0.46
N SER A 56 1.02 -8.69 0.49
CA SER A 56 2.09 -8.46 -0.48
C SER A 56 2.14 -9.52 -1.59
N PHE A 57 1.19 -10.46 -1.64
CA PHE A 57 1.16 -11.51 -2.63
C PHE A 57 0.42 -11.04 -3.89
N VAL A 58 1.13 -10.42 -4.81
CA VAL A 58 0.61 -10.13 -6.16
C VAL A 58 0.66 -11.43 -6.99
N PRO A 59 -0.47 -12.00 -7.42
CA PRO A 59 -0.49 -13.25 -8.20
C PRO A 59 0.37 -13.16 -9.46
N VAL A 60 0.97 -14.29 -9.87
CA VAL A 60 1.93 -14.41 -11.00
C VAL A 60 3.28 -13.77 -10.71
N TYR A 61 3.31 -12.58 -10.08
CA TYR A 61 4.53 -11.89 -9.70
C TYR A 61 5.21 -12.51 -8.46
N ALA A 62 4.46 -12.65 -7.36
CA ALA A 62 4.97 -13.17 -6.08
C ALA A 62 5.00 -14.72 -6.03
N GLY A 63 4.36 -15.37 -7.01
CA GLY A 63 4.27 -16.81 -7.17
C GLY A 63 2.87 -17.27 -7.61
N LEU A 64 2.67 -18.59 -7.57
CA LEU A 64 1.40 -19.22 -7.99
C LEU A 64 0.54 -19.72 -6.83
N LYS A 65 1.10 -19.86 -5.62
CA LYS A 65 0.41 -20.37 -4.44
C LYS A 65 0.06 -19.22 -3.49
N PRO A 66 -1.23 -18.83 -3.38
CA PRO A 66 -1.68 -17.84 -2.40
C PRO A 66 -1.32 -18.21 -0.96
N VAL A 67 -1.39 -17.22 -0.07
CA VAL A 67 -1.11 -17.42 1.35
C VAL A 67 -2.35 -18.01 2.04
N GLU A 68 -2.16 -19.08 2.80
CA GLU A 68 -3.22 -19.65 3.63
C GLU A 68 -3.26 -18.95 5.00
N TYR A 69 -4.43 -18.42 5.33
CA TYR A 69 -4.71 -17.76 6.60
C TYR A 69 -6.14 -18.08 7.04
N LYS A 70 -6.28 -18.61 8.26
CA LYS A 70 -7.56 -19.04 8.86
C LYS A 70 -8.39 -19.95 7.95
N GLY A 71 -7.74 -20.94 7.33
CA GLY A 71 -8.38 -21.93 6.45
C GLY A 71 -8.85 -21.40 5.09
N ARG A 72 -8.48 -20.17 4.73
CA ARG A 72 -8.80 -19.54 3.45
C ARG A 72 -7.54 -19.07 2.75
N LYS A 73 -7.63 -18.85 1.44
CA LYS A 73 -6.53 -18.39 0.59
C LYS A 73 -6.67 -16.91 0.27
N TRP A 74 -5.56 -16.19 0.43
CA TRP A 74 -5.52 -14.73 0.38
C TRP A 74 -4.37 -14.24 -0.48
N VAL A 75 -4.62 -13.12 -1.15
CA VAL A 75 -3.68 -12.40 -2.00
C VAL A 75 -3.73 -10.90 -1.71
N ASP A 76 -2.94 -10.13 -2.43
CA ASP A 76 -2.79 -8.69 -2.27
C ASP A 76 -4.15 -7.97 -2.19
N GLY A 77 -4.28 -7.10 -1.19
CA GLY A 77 -5.51 -6.32 -0.95
C GLY A 77 -5.81 -5.32 -2.04
N GLY A 78 -4.80 -4.90 -2.80
CA GLY A 78 -4.90 -3.94 -3.90
C GLY A 78 -5.74 -4.43 -5.09
N PHE A 79 -6.16 -5.69 -5.11
CA PHE A 79 -7.15 -6.21 -6.06
C PHE A 79 -8.60 -5.89 -5.68
N THR A 80 -8.86 -5.51 -4.43
CA THR A 80 -10.21 -5.20 -3.95
C THR A 80 -10.28 -3.84 -3.25
N ASN A 81 -9.32 -3.51 -2.40
CA ASN A 81 -9.23 -2.25 -1.68
C ASN A 81 -7.76 -1.85 -1.50
N SER A 82 -7.28 -0.97 -2.38
CA SER A 82 -5.90 -0.48 -2.38
C SER A 82 -5.71 0.79 -1.55
N LEU A 83 -6.79 1.42 -1.08
CA LEU A 83 -6.73 2.65 -0.27
C LEU A 83 -7.83 2.64 0.81
N PRO A 84 -7.68 1.78 1.83
CA PRO A 84 -8.70 1.64 2.86
C PRO A 84 -8.91 2.96 3.59
N LEU A 85 -10.15 3.47 3.55
CA LEU A 85 -10.59 4.62 4.32
C LEU A 85 -11.17 4.15 5.65
N LEU A 86 -10.62 4.63 6.76
CA LEU A 86 -11.13 4.29 8.09
C LEU A 86 -12.40 5.11 8.37
N PRO A 87 -13.41 4.52 9.02
CA PRO A 87 -14.70 5.18 9.26
C PRO A 87 -14.63 6.32 10.28
N VAL A 88 -13.53 6.42 11.03
CA VAL A 88 -13.36 7.40 12.12
C VAL A 88 -12.16 8.29 11.84
N GLY A 89 -12.37 9.60 11.94
CA GLY A 89 -11.31 10.61 11.79
C GLY A 89 -10.95 10.93 10.34
N ARG A 90 -9.97 11.82 10.17
CA ARG A 90 -9.42 12.16 8.86
C ARG A 90 -8.37 11.13 8.46
N THR A 91 -8.70 10.29 7.48
CA THR A 91 -7.71 9.42 6.83
C THR A 91 -6.90 10.25 5.84
N VAL A 92 -5.58 10.34 6.02
CA VAL A 92 -4.65 10.91 5.02
C VAL A 92 -4.26 9.82 4.04
N THR A 93 -4.51 10.06 2.76
CA THR A 93 -4.30 9.06 1.70
C THR A 93 -2.98 9.28 0.95
N ILE A 94 -2.26 8.20 0.69
CA ILE A 94 -0.95 8.25 0.02
C ILE A 94 -0.98 7.27 -1.14
N SER A 95 -0.54 7.70 -2.32
CA SER A 95 -0.43 6.81 -3.47
C SER A 95 0.78 7.13 -4.35
N PRO A 96 1.48 6.11 -4.88
CA PRO A 96 2.55 6.31 -5.84
C PRO A 96 2.03 6.74 -7.23
N PHE A 97 0.73 6.74 -7.45
CA PHE A 97 0.09 7.13 -8.71
C PHE A 97 -0.47 8.56 -8.62
N SER A 98 -0.38 9.31 -9.72
CA SER A 98 -1.08 10.59 -9.82
C SER A 98 -2.59 10.37 -9.74
N GLY A 99 -3.30 11.11 -8.90
CA GLY A 99 -4.74 10.98 -8.73
C GLY A 99 -5.30 11.94 -7.69
N ARG A 100 -6.45 11.59 -7.09
CA ARG A 100 -7.16 12.43 -6.10
C ARG A 100 -6.78 12.16 -4.65
N MET A 101 -5.60 11.61 -4.42
CA MET A 101 -5.08 11.28 -3.09
C MET A 101 -4.35 12.47 -2.48
N ASP A 102 -4.39 12.58 -1.16
CA ASP A 102 -3.82 13.70 -0.40
C ASP A 102 -2.33 13.92 -0.68
N ILE A 103 -1.58 12.81 -0.72
CA ILE A 103 -0.16 12.78 -1.05
C ILE A 103 0.02 11.88 -2.27
N SER A 104 0.27 12.50 -3.43
CA SER A 104 0.51 11.80 -4.69
C SER A 104 1.29 12.65 -5.69
N PRO A 105 1.97 12.01 -6.67
CA PRO A 105 2.66 12.73 -7.73
C PRO A 105 1.69 13.60 -8.52
N GLN A 106 2.01 14.87 -8.71
CA GLN A 106 1.16 15.77 -9.50
C GLN A 106 1.37 15.52 -11.00
N GLY A 107 0.29 15.19 -11.71
CA GLY A 107 0.27 15.12 -13.17
C GLY A 107 0.03 16.50 -13.76
N LYS A 108 0.73 16.85 -14.84
CA LYS A 108 0.43 18.05 -15.64
C LYS A 108 -0.41 17.60 -16.85
N GLY A 109 -1.73 17.59 -16.69
CA GLY A 109 -2.68 17.31 -17.76
C GLY A 109 -3.63 18.49 -17.96
N GLN A 110 -4.03 18.76 -19.21
CA GLN A 110 -5.01 19.80 -19.55
C GLN A 110 -6.47 19.26 -19.53
N LEU A 111 -6.62 17.94 -19.44
CA LEU A 111 -7.86 17.18 -19.39
C LEU A 111 -7.68 16.02 -18.38
N ASP A 112 -8.34 16.12 -17.23
CA ASP A 112 -8.16 15.16 -16.15
C ASP A 112 -9.20 14.02 -16.23
N PHE A 113 -8.86 12.97 -16.97
CA PHE A 113 -9.64 11.73 -17.00
C PHE A 113 -9.15 10.77 -15.91
N TYR A 114 -10.00 10.51 -14.92
CA TYR A 114 -9.73 9.58 -13.82
C TYR A 114 -10.44 8.25 -14.04
N VAL A 115 -9.80 7.17 -13.60
CA VAL A 115 -10.37 5.83 -13.54
C VAL A 115 -10.28 5.34 -12.10
N THR A 116 -11.40 4.89 -11.54
CA THR A 116 -11.42 4.24 -10.24
C THR A 116 -10.94 2.79 -10.39
N ILE A 117 -9.80 2.47 -9.80
CA ILE A 117 -9.22 1.13 -9.75
C ILE A 117 -9.10 0.76 -8.28
N THR A 118 -9.84 -0.27 -7.84
CA THR A 118 -9.73 -0.87 -6.50
C THR A 118 -9.77 0.15 -5.36
N GLU A 119 -10.77 1.04 -5.41
CA GLU A 119 -10.99 2.16 -4.47
C GLU A 119 -9.97 3.32 -4.56
N GLN A 120 -9.22 3.43 -5.66
CA GLN A 120 -8.35 4.58 -5.95
C GLN A 120 -8.73 5.30 -7.24
N ASP A 121 -8.89 6.62 -7.19
CA ASP A 121 -9.09 7.47 -8.37
C ASP A 121 -7.74 7.83 -9.00
N ILE A 122 -7.33 7.07 -10.02
CA ILE A 122 -6.04 7.19 -10.70
C ILE A 122 -6.20 7.98 -12.00
N LEU A 123 -5.31 8.95 -12.23
CA LEU A 123 -5.24 9.70 -13.50
C LEU A 123 -4.78 8.79 -14.65
N LEU A 124 -5.56 8.71 -15.72
CA LEU A 124 -5.16 7.97 -16.92
C LEU A 124 -4.06 8.72 -17.65
N SER A 125 -2.82 8.26 -17.51
CA SER A 125 -1.65 8.90 -18.13
C SER A 125 -0.53 7.91 -18.39
N MET A 126 0.31 8.20 -19.39
CA MET A 126 1.54 7.42 -19.64
C MET A 126 2.46 7.40 -18.42
N ALA A 127 2.49 8.49 -17.65
CA ALA A 127 3.28 8.57 -16.42
C ALA A 127 2.80 7.55 -15.37
N ASN A 128 1.49 7.35 -15.21
CA ASN A 128 0.95 6.33 -14.30
C ASN A 128 1.15 4.91 -14.82
N LEU A 129 1.15 4.68 -16.13
CA LEU A 129 1.50 3.38 -16.69
C LEU A 129 2.97 3.01 -16.42
N VAL A 130 3.89 3.98 -16.56
CA VAL A 130 5.30 3.81 -16.18
C VAL A 130 5.44 3.52 -14.68
N ARG A 131 4.69 4.23 -13.82
CA ARG A 131 4.68 3.97 -12.37
C ARG A 131 4.15 2.58 -12.03
N LEU A 132 3.11 2.10 -12.72
CA LEU A 132 2.58 0.76 -12.52
C LEU A 132 3.63 -0.29 -12.87
N HIS A 133 4.32 -0.09 -14.00
CA HIS A 133 5.45 -0.94 -14.36
C HIS A 133 6.55 -0.91 -13.28
N HIS A 134 6.92 0.26 -12.75
CA HIS A 134 7.91 0.38 -11.68
C HIS A 134 7.47 -0.21 -10.33
N ALA A 135 6.16 -0.23 -10.04
CA ALA A 135 5.61 -0.84 -8.85
C ALA A 135 5.74 -2.38 -8.88
N LEU A 136 5.64 -2.98 -10.07
CA LEU A 136 5.85 -4.41 -10.27
C LEU A 136 7.33 -4.75 -10.45
N PHE A 137 8.04 -3.97 -11.26
CA PHE A 137 9.43 -4.25 -11.63
C PHE A 137 10.33 -3.13 -11.12
N PRO A 138 11.11 -3.39 -10.05
CA PRO A 138 11.99 -2.39 -9.45
C PRO A 138 12.88 -1.73 -10.51
N PRO A 139 12.85 -0.39 -10.62
CA PRO A 139 13.71 0.31 -11.58
C PRO A 139 15.15 0.39 -11.07
N SER A 140 16.02 1.07 -11.82
CA SER A 140 17.40 1.31 -11.38
C SER A 140 17.44 2.04 -10.02
N LYS A 141 18.54 1.87 -9.28
CA LYS A 141 18.74 2.52 -7.98
C LYS A 141 18.52 4.03 -8.04
N THR A 142 19.02 4.68 -9.09
CA THR A 142 18.84 6.11 -9.32
C THR A 142 17.37 6.51 -9.47
N ILE A 143 16.56 5.70 -10.17
CA ILE A 143 15.12 5.97 -10.31
C ILE A 143 14.42 5.74 -8.96
N MET A 144 14.81 4.71 -8.20
CA MET A 144 14.27 4.48 -6.86
C MET A 144 14.59 5.64 -5.90
N GLU A 145 15.82 6.16 -5.91
CA GLU A 145 16.21 7.36 -5.15
C GLU A 145 15.38 8.58 -5.57
N SER A 146 15.15 8.77 -6.87
CA SER A 146 14.27 9.84 -7.37
C SER A 146 12.81 9.67 -6.93
N LEU A 147 12.29 8.45 -6.88
CA LEU A 147 10.94 8.18 -6.37
C LEU A 147 10.84 8.50 -4.88
N TYR A 148 11.85 8.14 -4.09
CA TYR A 148 11.95 8.47 -2.67
C TYR A 148 11.90 9.98 -2.43
N HIS A 149 12.75 10.76 -3.10
CA HIS A 149 12.78 12.22 -2.95
C HIS A 149 11.47 12.87 -3.37
N ARG A 150 10.85 12.40 -4.47
CA ARG A 150 9.54 12.93 -4.90
C ARG A 150 8.44 12.65 -3.89
N GLY A 151 8.40 11.44 -3.32
CA GLY A 151 7.43 11.11 -2.26
C GLY A 151 7.61 11.98 -1.01
N PHE A 152 8.85 12.28 -0.64
CA PHE A 152 9.17 13.23 0.42
C PHE A 152 8.62 14.63 0.08
N ASP A 153 8.95 15.17 -1.10
CA ASP A 153 8.50 16.50 -1.53
C ASP A 153 6.98 16.61 -1.60
N ASP A 154 6.29 15.57 -2.07
CA ASP A 154 4.83 15.54 -2.14
C ASP A 154 4.19 15.52 -0.74
N ALA A 155 4.80 14.83 0.22
CA ALA A 155 4.37 14.87 1.63
C ALA A 155 4.57 16.27 2.24
N ILE A 156 5.71 16.92 1.98
CA ILE A 156 5.98 18.29 2.45
C ILE A 156 4.93 19.26 1.90
N LYS A 157 4.62 19.20 0.60
CA LYS A 157 3.60 20.06 -0.02
C LYS A 157 2.23 19.88 0.64
N PHE A 158 1.84 18.63 0.92
CA PHE A 158 0.59 18.34 1.61
C PHE A 158 0.57 18.93 3.03
N LEU A 159 1.61 18.69 3.83
CA LEU A 159 1.69 19.22 5.19
C LEU A 159 1.67 20.75 5.24
N LEU A 160 2.35 21.41 4.31
CA LEU A 160 2.31 22.87 4.18
C LEU A 160 0.92 23.37 3.79
N LYS A 161 0.25 22.70 2.85
CA LYS A 161 -1.11 23.03 2.42
C LYS A 161 -2.12 22.91 3.58
N GLU A 162 -1.99 21.89 4.41
CA GLU A 162 -2.86 21.66 5.57
C GLU A 162 -2.44 22.46 6.82
N SER A 163 -1.35 23.22 6.74
CA SER A 163 -0.75 23.92 7.89
C SER A 163 -0.35 22.99 9.05
N TRP A 164 0.08 21.77 8.73
CA TRP A 164 0.56 20.75 9.68
C TRP A 164 2.09 20.64 9.72
N PHE A 165 2.79 21.49 8.97
CA PHE A 165 4.25 21.48 8.95
C PHE A 165 4.80 22.36 10.07
N GLU A 166 5.36 21.74 11.11
CA GLU A 166 6.07 22.44 12.16
C GLU A 166 7.51 22.71 11.71
N TYR A 167 7.88 23.99 11.61
CA TYR A 167 9.30 24.36 11.53
C TYR A 167 9.89 24.12 12.91
N ASN A 168 10.83 23.17 13.03
CA ASN A 168 11.60 23.02 14.27
C ASN A 168 12.21 24.39 14.63
N ALA A 169 11.72 24.98 15.72
CA ALA A 169 12.21 26.23 16.30
C ALA A 169 13.49 26.00 17.12
#